data_AF-A0A0C2C2M4-F1
#
_entry.id   AF-A0A0C2C2M4-F1
#
_cell.length_a   1.000
_cell.length_b   1.000
_cell.length_c   1.000
_cell.angle_alpha   90.00
_cell.angle_beta   90.00
_cell.angle_gamma   90.00
#
_symmetry.space_group_name_H-M   'P 1'
#
loop_
_entity.id
_entity.type
_entity.pdbx_description
1 polymer ?
#
loop_
_entity_poly.entity_id
_entity_poly.type
_entity_poly.pdbx_seq_one_letter_code
_entity_poly.pdbx_strand_id
1 'polypeptide(L)' 'MNNARNVYALSTNVKGMHGITDDVYLSLPCVLGMNGVTHIIKQNLSQDEVEKLHKSWKTLFEVQNQIKL' A
#
# COMPACT_ATOMS: atom_id res chain seq x y z
N MET A 1 22.81 -5.48 -7.91
CA MET A 1 21.34 -5.59 -7.78
C MET A 1 20.86 -6.52 -8.87
N ASN A 2 20.30 -7.68 -8.50
CA ASN A 2 19.83 -8.67 -9.48
C ASN A 2 18.32 -8.45 -9.69
N ASN A 3 17.86 -8.44 -10.95
CA ASN A 3 16.45 -8.26 -11.31
C ASN A 3 15.63 -9.53 -10.99
N ALA A 4 15.55 -9.89 -9.70
CA ALA A 4 15.03 -11.18 -9.23
C ALA A 4 13.50 -11.28 -9.27
N ARG A 5 12.77 -10.16 -9.35
CA ARG A 5 11.29 -10.14 -9.36
C ARG A 5 10.67 -10.80 -8.13
N ASN A 6 11.35 -10.67 -6.99
CA ASN A 6 10.89 -11.19 -5.71
C ASN A 6 9.76 -10.32 -5.13
N VAL A 7 8.97 -10.93 -4.25
CA VAL A 7 7.86 -10.28 -3.55
C VAL A 7 8.31 -9.80 -2.17
N TYR A 8 8.08 -8.53 -1.88
CA TYR A 8 8.36 -7.93 -0.57
C TYR A 8 7.20 -7.06 -0.12
N ALA A 9 6.93 -7.02 1.19
CA ALA A 9 5.99 -6.06 1.76
C ALA A 9 6.67 -4.68 1.85
N LEU A 10 6.25 -3.74 1.01
CA LEU A 10 6.84 -2.40 0.92
C LEU A 10 5.76 -1.33 1.00
N SER A 11 6.16 -0.15 1.50
CA SER A 11 5.30 1.03 1.50
C SER A 11 5.06 1.49 0.06
N THR A 12 3.81 1.42 -0.37
CA THR A 12 3.37 1.73 -1.75
C THR A 12 2.07 2.50 -1.73
N ASN A 13 1.83 3.30 -2.78
CA ASN A 13 0.58 4.05 -2.90
C ASN A 13 -0.58 3.06 -3.05
N VAL A 14 -1.57 3.15 -2.16
CA VAL A 14 -2.70 2.21 -2.09
C VAL A 14 -4.00 2.78 -2.66
N LYS A 15 -3.95 3.92 -3.36
CA LYS A 15 -5.12 4.50 -4.01
C LYS A 15 -5.70 3.53 -5.05
N GLY A 16 -7.00 3.29 -4.95
CA GLY A 16 -7.73 2.32 -5.77
C GLY A 16 -7.61 0.86 -5.29
N MET A 17 -6.82 0.56 -4.24
CA MET A 17 -6.69 -0.77 -3.66
C MET A 17 -7.65 -0.94 -2.48
N HIS A 18 -8.29 -2.10 -2.37
CA HIS A 18 -9.12 -2.46 -1.21
C HIS A 18 -10.18 -1.40 -0.82
N GLY A 19 -10.69 -0.61 -1.78
CA GLY A 19 -11.68 0.46 -1.53
C GLY A 19 -11.10 1.78 -1.02
N ILE A 20 -9.78 1.95 -1.02
CA ILE A 20 -9.10 3.18 -0.60
C ILE A 20 -9.10 4.20 -1.76
N THR A 21 -9.52 5.43 -1.50
CA THR A 21 -9.66 6.49 -2.51
C THR A 21 -8.57 7.55 -2.48
N ASP A 22 -7.83 7.62 -1.37
CA ASP A 22 -6.95 8.74 -1.06
C ASP A 22 -5.48 8.36 -1.28
N ASP A 23 -4.66 9.37 -1.57
CA ASP A 23 -3.23 9.20 -1.84
C ASP A 23 -2.44 9.00 -0.55
N VAL A 24 -2.42 7.76 -0.08
CA VAL A 24 -1.71 7.31 1.12
C VAL A 24 -0.79 6.15 0.76
N TYR A 25 0.33 6.03 1.49
CA TYR A 25 1.27 4.93 1.33
C TYR A 25 1.14 3.93 2.49
N LEU A 26 0.92 2.66 2.17
CA LEU A 26 0.84 1.55 3.11
C LEU A 26 1.64 0.34 2.63
N SER A 27 1.98 -0.55 3.55
CA SER A 27 2.71 -1.78 3.24
C SER A 27 1.83 -2.78 2.48
N LEU A 28 2.15 -3.02 1.21
CA LEU A 28 1.55 -4.08 0.39
C LEU A 28 2.63 -4.99 -0.22
N PRO A 29 2.31 -6.26 -0.50
CA PRO A 29 3.19 -7.18 -1.19
C PRO A 29 3.36 -6.72 -2.65
N CYS A 30 4.60 -6.39 -2.98
CA CYS A 30 4.97 -5.80 -4.26
C CYS A 30 6.07 -6.62 -4.93
N VAL A 31 6.00 -6.73 -6.25
CA VAL A 31 7.03 -7.39 -7.07
C VAL A 31 8.10 -6.36 -7.43
N LEU A 32 9.32 -6.57 -6.92
CA LEU A 32 10.45 -5.70 -7.19
C LEU A 32 11.25 -6.17 -8.42
N GLY A 33 11.28 -5.33 -9.45
CA GLY A 33 12.18 -5.51 -10.60
C GLY A 33 13.25 -4.43 -10.67
N MET A 34 13.98 -4.39 -11.78
CA MET A 34 15.07 -3.43 -11.99
C MET A 34 14.62 -1.96 -11.97
N ASN A 35 13.34 -1.70 -12.26
CA ASN A 35 12.75 -0.36 -12.29
C ASN A 35 11.96 -0.03 -11.00
N GLY A 36 12.19 -0.78 -9.90
CA GLY A 36 11.44 -0.62 -8.65
C GLY A 36 10.19 -1.50 -8.58
N VAL A 37 9.10 -0.96 -8.04
CA VAL A 37 7.83 -1.69 -7.91
C VAL A 37 7.19 -1.87 -9.29
N THR A 38 7.13 -3.11 -9.75
CA THR A 38 6.55 -3.43 -11.06
C THR A 38 5.08 -3.82 -10.96
N HIS A 39 4.69 -4.48 -9.86
CA HIS A 39 3.33 -4.96 -9.64
C HIS A 39 3.02 -4.89 -8.14
N ILE A 40 1.74 -4.69 -7.83
CA ILE A 40 1.20 -4.80 -6.48
C ILE A 40 0.26 -6.01 -6.48
N ILE A 41 0.44 -6.93 -5.54
CA ILE A 41 -0.37 -8.14 -5.45
C ILE A 41 -1.65 -7.81 -4.69
N LYS A 42 -2.80 -7.95 -5.35
CA LYS A 42 -4.12 -7.82 -4.72
C LYS A 42 -4.42 -9.06 -3.88
N GLN A 43 -4.37 -8.93 -2.57
CA GLN A 43 -4.65 -10.02 -1.65
C GLN A 43 -6.17 -10.25 -1.52
N ASN A 44 -6.57 -11.48 -1.25
CA ASN A 44 -7.93 -11.78 -0.82
C ASN A 44 -8.01 -11.60 0.69
N LEU A 45 -8.29 -10.37 1.13
CA LEU A 45 -8.45 -10.05 2.55
C LEU A 45 -9.85 -10.41 3.03
N SER A 46 -9.93 -10.89 4.26
CA SER A 46 -11.19 -11.01 5.00
C SER A 46 -11.75 -9.64 5.37
N GLN A 47 -13.03 -9.59 5.74
CA GLN A 47 -13.69 -8.34 6.14
C GLN A 47 -12.96 -7.66 7.31
N ASP A 48 -12.59 -8.41 8.34
CA ASP A 48 -11.85 -7.92 9.50
C ASP A 48 -10.48 -7.33 9.14
N GLU A 49 -9.79 -7.93 8.16
CA GLU A 49 -8.49 -7.44 7.69
C GLU A 49 -8.63 -6.15 6.88
N VAL A 50 -9.67 -6.05 6.04
CA VAL A 50 -9.99 -4.81 5.31
C VAL A 50 -10.31 -3.69 6.29
N GLU A 51 -11.08 -3.96 7.34
CA GLU A 51 -11.40 -2.96 8.37
C GLU A 51 -10.14 -2.46 9.10
N LYS A 52 -9.22 -3.37 9.45
CA LYS A 52 -7.92 -3.00 10.03
C LYS A 52 -7.08 -2.16 9.07
N LEU A 53 -7.03 -2.54 7.79
CA LEU A 53 -6.32 -1.80 6.75
C LEU A 53 -6.91 -0.38 6.59
N HIS A 54 -8.24 -0.26 6.55
CA HIS A 54 -8.94 1.01 6.47
C HIS A 54 -8.69 1.89 7.68
N LYS A 55 -8.59 1.31 8.89
CA LYS A 55 -8.22 2.05 10.09
C LYS A 55 -6.82 2.67 9.94
N SER A 56 -5.83 1.89 9.50
CA SER A 56 -4.47 2.40 9.25
C SER A 56 -4.45 3.48 8.18
N TRP A 57 -5.18 3.29 7.08
CA TRP A 57 -5.32 4.28 6.02
C TRP A 57 -5.89 5.61 6.53
N LYS A 58 -7.02 5.58 7.26
CA LYS A 58 -7.67 6.79 7.82
C LYS A 58 -6.74 7.54 8.77
N THR A 59 -6.04 6.83 9.66
CA THR A 59 -5.11 7.45 10.61
C THR A 59 -3.97 8.17 9.88
N LEU A 60 -3.37 7.54 8.87
CA LEU A 60 -2.31 8.19 8.10
C LEU A 60 -2.82 9.38 7.28
N PHE A 61 -4.00 9.26 6.69
CA PHE A 61 -4.61 10.36 5.93
C PHE A 61 -4.89 11.58 6.80
N GLU A 62 -5.43 11.36 8.01
CA GLU A 62 -5.67 12.44 8.97
C GLU A 62 -4.37 13.15 9.35
N VAL A 63 -3.32 12.40 9.68
CA VAL A 63 -2.00 12.96 10.00
C VAL A 63 -1.43 13.73 8.81
N GLN A 64 -1.52 13.19 7.59
CA GLN A 64 -1.03 13.83 6.38
C GLN A 64 -1.72 15.18 6.11
N ASN A 65 -3.03 15.28 6.38
CA ASN A 65 -3.79 16.53 6.23
C ASN A 65 -3.43 17.61 7.26
N GLN A 66 -2.81 17.24 8.39
CA GLN A 66 -2.34 18.18 9.40
C GLN A 66 -0.98 18.78 9.05
N ILE A 67 -0.24 18.15 8.13
CA ILE A 67 1.06 18.65 7.68
C ILE A 67 0.83 19.80 6.70
N LYS A 68 1.25 21.00 7.08
CA LYS A 68 1.36 22.12 6.13
C LYS A 68 2.66 21.98 5.36
N LEU A 69 2.54 21.76 4.06
CA LEU A 69 3.64 21.83 3.10
C LEU A 69 3.99 23.28 2.77
#